data_AF-A0A9X0CCY9-F1
#
_entry.id   AF-A0A9X0CCY9-F1
#
_cell.length_a   1.000
_cell.length_b   1.000
_cell.length_c   1.000
_cell.angle_alpha   90.00
_cell.angle_beta   90.00
_cell.angle_gamma   90.00
#
_symmetry.space_group_name_H-M   'P 1'
#
loop_
_entity.id
_entity.type
_entity.pdbx_description
1 polymer ?
#
loop_
_entity_poly.entity_id
_entity_poly.type
_entity_poly.pdbx_seq_one_letter_code
_entity_poly.pdbx_strand_id
1 'polypeptide(L)'
;MHVVLWVIKATDVRFQKGQYSEIIKFVQDQLKREIITVITVITFDDEIQKKPNAEKERERLREAAIEVTGSDKKNVFMISVRGRQLGSVYKKRVLEMLERALRCAERSIRMRQTTRESPKMQPVRSQTDAEHL
;
A
#
# COMPACT_ATOMS: atom_id res chain seq x y z
N MET A 1 -10.49 1.58 -5.26
CA MET A 1 -9.16 1.20 -4.76
C MET A 1 -8.09 1.68 -5.73
N HIS A 2 -7.58 2.89 -5.49
CA HIS A 2 -6.36 3.35 -6.16
C HIS A 2 -5.15 2.87 -5.36
N VAL A 3 -3.95 2.97 -5.94
CA VAL A 3 -2.70 2.61 -5.28
C VAL A 3 -1.77 3.80 -5.32
N VAL A 4 -1.10 4.07 -4.21
CA VAL A 4 0.03 5.00 -4.15
C VAL A 4 1.30 4.21 -3.86
N LEU A 5 2.32 4.44 -4.68
CA LEU A 5 3.68 3.96 -4.43
C LEU A 5 4.40 5.02 -3.59
N TRP A 6 4.73 4.67 -2.36
CA TRP A 6 5.44 5.54 -1.43
C TRP A 6 6.91 5.16 -1.37
N VAL A 7 7.78 5.99 -1.94
CA VAL A 7 9.22 5.68 -2.06
C VAL A 7 10.00 6.35 -0.92
N ILE A 8 10.73 5.55 -0.15
CA ILE A 8 11.57 5.97 0.97
C ILE A 8 13.01 5.62 0.65
N LYS A 9 13.92 6.55 0.92
CA LYS A 9 15.37 6.28 0.89
C LYS A 9 15.82 5.71 2.23
N ALA A 10 16.33 4.47 2.25
CA ALA A 10 16.78 3.82 3.49
C ALA A 10 17.84 4.63 4.24
N THR A 11 18.65 5.40 3.51
CA THR A 11 19.72 6.24 4.04
C THR A 11 19.30 7.69 4.32
N ASP A 12 18.00 8.04 4.22
CA ASP A 12 17.53 9.36 4.62
C ASP A 12 17.46 9.47 6.16
N VAL A 13 18.29 10.36 6.71
CA VAL A 13 18.39 10.62 8.15
C VAL A 13 17.07 11.12 8.74
N ARG A 14 16.26 11.88 7.97
CA ARG A 14 14.98 12.40 8.43
C ARG A 14 13.97 11.29 8.66
N PHE A 15 13.97 10.28 7.80
CA PHE A 15 13.18 9.06 7.97
C PHE A 15 13.65 8.27 9.19
N GLN A 16 14.96 8.04 9.32
CA GLN A 16 15.53 7.30 10.46
C GLN A 16 15.29 7.98 11.82
N LYS A 17 15.15 9.30 11.84
CA LYS A 17 14.84 10.10 13.03
C LYS A 17 13.34 10.33 13.25
N GLY A 18 12.47 9.74 12.43
CA GLY A 18 11.01 9.87 12.57
C GLY A 18 10.45 11.27 12.26
N GLN A 19 11.23 12.13 11.62
CA GLN A 19 10.89 13.54 11.40
C GLN A 19 9.76 13.76 10.39
N TYR A 20 9.34 12.72 9.68
CA TYR A 20 8.21 12.79 8.74
C TYR A 20 6.87 12.34 9.33
N SER A 21 6.85 11.88 10.59
CA SER A 21 5.68 11.22 11.19
C SER A 21 4.40 12.06 11.11
N GLU A 22 4.44 13.35 11.46
CA GLU A 22 3.24 14.21 11.46
C GLU A 22 2.69 14.50 10.06
N ILE A 23 3.55 14.93 9.13
CA ILE A 23 3.14 15.23 7.75
C ILE A 23 2.63 13.97 7.08
N ILE A 24 3.29 12.82 7.28
CA ILE A 24 2.87 11.59 6.65
C ILE A 24 1.59 11.05 7.28
N LYS A 25 1.38 11.23 8.59
CA LYS A 25 0.10 10.86 9.24
C LYS A 25 -1.08 11.60 8.61
N PHE A 26 -0.94 12.91 8.34
CA PHE A 26 -1.96 13.64 7.60
C PHE A 26 -2.25 13.01 6.24
N VAL A 27 -1.21 12.69 5.46
CA VAL A 27 -1.38 12.05 4.15
C VAL A 27 -2.00 10.66 4.27
N GLN A 28 -1.59 9.85 5.25
CA GLN A 28 -2.20 8.55 5.51
C GLN A 28 -3.70 8.65 5.74
N ASP A 29 -4.14 9.63 6.55
CA ASP A 29 -5.55 9.81 6.87
C ASP A 29 -6.36 10.18 5.63
N GLN A 30 -5.80 11.02 4.74
CA GLN A 30 -6.42 11.32 3.45
C GLN A 30 -6.51 10.06 2.56
N LEU A 31 -5.43 9.29 2.44
CA LEU A 31 -5.40 8.09 1.61
C LEU A 31 -6.34 6.99 2.13
N LYS A 32 -6.46 6.83 3.45
CA LYS A 32 -7.38 5.87 4.08
C LYS A 32 -8.84 6.22 3.81
N ARG A 33 -9.20 7.51 3.92
CA ARG A 33 -10.57 7.99 3.61
C ARG A 33 -11.00 7.64 2.18
N GLU A 34 -10.07 7.76 1.24
CA GLU A 34 -10.29 7.46 -0.17
C GLU A 34 -10.12 5.98 -0.54
N ILE A 35 -9.90 5.10 0.46
CA ILE A 35 -9.68 3.65 0.28
C ILE A 35 -8.54 3.39 -0.73
N ILE A 36 -7.46 4.17 -0.60
CA ILE A 36 -6.27 4.06 -1.41
C ILE A 36 -5.27 3.16 -0.70
N THR A 37 -4.79 2.13 -1.40
CA THR A 37 -3.78 1.23 -0.85
C THR A 37 -2.39 1.86 -0.97
N VAL A 38 -1.66 1.90 0.14
CA VAL A 38 -0.26 2.34 0.15
C VAL A 38 0.65 1.13 -0.03
N ILE A 39 1.48 1.17 -1.06
CA ILE A 39 2.60 0.25 -1.26
C ILE A 39 3.89 1.02 -0.96
N THR A 40 4.63 0.59 0.05
CA THR A 40 5.86 1.26 0.47
C THR A 40 7.07 0.61 -0.17
N VAL A 41 7.97 1.44 -0.70
CA VAL A 41 9.18 1.02 -1.40
C VAL A 41 10.38 1.66 -0.73
N ILE A 42 11.18 0.85 -0.05
CA ILE A 42 12.42 1.28 0.57
C ILE A 42 13.56 1.03 -0.42
N THR A 43 14.29 2.08 -0.77
CA THR A 43 15.38 2.06 -1.76
C THR A 43 16.74 1.91 -1.09
N PHE A 44 17.76 1.53 -1.86
CA PHE A 44 19.15 1.32 -1.42
C PHE A 44 19.35 0.09 -0.51
N ASP A 45 18.56 -0.96 -0.71
CA ASP A 45 18.72 -2.22 0.02
C ASP A 45 20.10 -2.88 -0.19
N ASP A 46 20.75 -2.63 -1.34
CA ASP A 46 22.11 -3.06 -1.64
C ASP A 46 23.17 -2.41 -0.75
N GLU A 47 22.93 -1.18 -0.27
CA GLU A 47 23.82 -0.52 0.68
C GLU A 47 23.61 -1.06 2.09
N ILE A 48 22.35 -1.35 2.46
CA ILE A 48 22.02 -1.97 3.74
C ILE A 48 22.64 -3.36 3.85
N GLN A 49 22.60 -4.14 2.76
CA GLN A 49 23.15 -5.48 2.72
C GLN A 49 24.67 -5.55 2.96
N LYS A 50 25.40 -4.45 2.71
CA LYS A 50 26.85 -4.37 2.96
C LYS A 50 27.20 -4.20 4.44
N LYS A 51 26.23 -3.86 5.30
CA LYS A 51 26.45 -3.65 6.74
C LYS A 51 26.56 -5.00 7.47
N PRO A 52 27.38 -5.11 8.53
CA PRO A 52 27.51 -6.34 9.31
C PRO A 52 26.21 -6.76 10.01
N ASN A 53 25.29 -5.82 10.24
CA ASN A 53 23.99 -6.04 10.88
C ASN A 53 22.81 -5.89 9.89
N ALA A 54 23.02 -6.21 8.61
CA ALA A 54 22.06 -5.97 7.53
C ALA A 54 20.63 -6.43 7.82
N GLU A 55 20.43 -7.66 8.31
CA GLU A 55 19.07 -8.19 8.55
C GLU A 55 18.35 -7.45 9.68
N LYS A 56 19.06 -7.11 10.76
CA LYS A 56 18.48 -6.32 11.86
C LYS A 56 18.12 -4.91 11.40
N GLU A 57 18.96 -4.30 10.57
CA GLU A 57 18.70 -2.98 9.99
C GLU A 57 17.51 -3.03 9.01
N ARG A 58 17.39 -4.09 8.20
CA ARG A 58 16.26 -4.30 7.29
C ARG A 58 14.94 -4.38 8.03
N GLU A 59 14.85 -5.17 9.10
CA GLU A 59 13.61 -5.29 9.85
C GLU A 59 13.25 -3.96 10.54
N ARG A 60 14.24 -3.29 11.16
CA ARG A 60 14.04 -1.96 11.75
C ARG A 60 13.50 -0.95 10.72
N LEU A 61 14.08 -0.89 9.53
CA LEU A 61 13.64 0.02 8.47
C LEU A 61 12.23 -0.32 7.98
N ARG A 62 11.88 -1.61 7.90
CA ARG A 62 10.52 -2.05 7.55
C ARG A 62 9.50 -1.64 8.60
N GLU A 63 9.78 -1.86 9.87
CA GLU A 63 8.90 -1.48 10.98
C GLU A 63 8.66 0.03 10.99
N ALA A 64 9.75 0.82 10.91
CA ALA A 64 9.67 2.27 10.82
C ALA A 64 8.88 2.71 9.59
N ALA A 65 9.05 2.05 8.44
CA ALA A 65 8.33 2.37 7.23
C ALA A 65 6.83 2.07 7.36
N ILE A 66 6.45 0.93 7.96
CA ILE A 66 5.05 0.56 8.23
C ILE A 66 4.39 1.60 9.13
N GLU A 67 5.05 1.96 10.22
CA GLU A 67 4.56 2.97 11.15
C GLU A 67 4.35 4.31 10.44
N VAL A 68 5.36 4.73 9.67
CA VAL A 68 5.38 6.02 8.99
C VAL A 68 4.40 6.07 7.82
N THR A 69 4.16 5.01 7.06
CA THR A 69 3.29 5.05 5.86
C THR A 69 1.93 4.40 6.05
N GLY A 70 1.73 3.65 7.13
CA GLY A 70 0.49 2.90 7.36
C GLY A 70 0.28 1.75 6.38
N SER A 71 1.31 1.34 5.65
CA SER A 71 1.25 0.18 4.75
C SER A 71 1.11 -1.14 5.53
N ASP A 72 0.32 -2.08 4.98
CA ASP A 72 0.39 -3.48 5.40
C ASP A 72 1.81 -4.04 5.23
N LYS A 73 2.28 -4.91 6.14
CA LYS A 73 3.60 -5.58 6.06
C LYS A 73 3.86 -6.24 4.71
N LYS A 74 2.82 -6.82 4.10
CA LYS A 74 2.88 -7.48 2.77
C LYS A 74 3.05 -6.51 1.59
N ASN A 75 2.87 -5.21 1.82
CA ASN A 75 2.97 -4.15 0.81
C ASN A 75 4.24 -3.31 0.98
N VAL A 76 5.23 -3.81 1.74
CA VAL A 76 6.53 -3.15 1.93
C VAL A 76 7.61 -3.91 1.17
N PHE A 77 8.26 -3.21 0.24
CA PHE A 77 9.28 -3.77 -0.63
C PHE A 77 10.60 -3.06 -0.42
N MET A 78 11.70 -3.82 -0.39
CA MET A 78 13.06 -3.26 -0.35
C MET A 78 13.77 -3.55 -1.68
N ILE A 79 14.24 -2.50 -2.35
CA ILE A 79 14.85 -2.57 -3.67
C ILE A 79 16.20 -1.85 -3.71
N SER A 80 17.05 -2.26 -4.65
CA SER A 80 18.20 -1.46 -5.06
C SER A 80 17.79 -0.48 -6.16
N VAL A 81 18.47 0.67 -6.24
CA VAL A 81 18.26 1.69 -7.29
C VAL A 81 19.57 2.05 -8.00
N ARG A 82 20.70 1.39 -7.66
CA ARG A 82 21.99 1.64 -8.29
C ARG A 82 22.24 0.64 -9.44
N GLY A 83 22.65 1.18 -10.60
CA GLY A 83 23.25 0.43 -11.71
C GLY A 83 22.35 0.20 -12.93
N ARG A 84 22.98 0.01 -14.10
CA ARG A 84 22.30 -0.33 -15.37
C ARG A 84 21.69 -1.74 -15.37
N GLN A 85 22.09 -2.61 -14.44
CA GLN A 85 21.57 -3.97 -14.31
C GLN A 85 21.14 -4.26 -12.87
N LEU A 86 19.84 -4.28 -12.67
CA LEU A 86 19.22 -4.70 -11.43
C LEU A 86 19.46 -6.21 -11.24
N GLY A 87 20.00 -6.63 -10.10
CA GLY A 87 20.18 -8.05 -9.76
C GLY A 87 18.85 -8.82 -9.84
N SER A 88 18.91 -10.12 -10.13
CA SER A 88 17.71 -10.96 -10.33
C SER A 88 16.73 -10.91 -9.14
N VAL A 89 17.26 -10.89 -7.92
CA VAL A 89 16.47 -10.74 -6.67
C VAL A 89 15.65 -9.46 -6.67
N TYR A 90 16.27 -8.33 -7.03
CA TYR A 90 15.60 -7.04 -7.05
C TYR A 90 14.61 -6.91 -8.21
N LYS A 91 14.91 -7.51 -9.38
CA LYS A 91 13.95 -7.61 -10.50
C LYS A 91 12.69 -8.34 -10.05
N LYS A 92 12.84 -9.48 -9.37
CA LYS A 92 11.71 -10.24 -8.83
C LYS A 92 10.88 -9.41 -7.85
N ARG A 93 11.52 -8.72 -6.89
CA ARG A 93 10.81 -7.87 -5.93
C ARG A 93 10.06 -6.71 -6.58
N VAL A 94 10.62 -6.09 -7.62
CA VAL A 94 9.93 -5.05 -8.41
C VAL A 94 8.73 -5.63 -9.15
N LEU A 95 8.86 -6.82 -9.74
CA LEU A 95 7.74 -7.49 -10.41
C LEU A 95 6.62 -7.85 -9.41
N GLU A 96 6.96 -8.38 -8.24
CA GLU A 96 6.00 -8.67 -7.16
C GLU A 96 5.27 -7.40 -6.69
N MET A 97 5.99 -6.29 -6.56
CA MET A 97 5.43 -4.98 -6.23
C MET A 97 4.44 -4.50 -7.30
N LEU A 98 4.81 -4.59 -8.58
CA LEU A 98 3.95 -4.20 -9.70
C LEU A 98 2.72 -5.10 -9.79
N GLU A 99 2.88 -6.42 -9.66
CA GLU A 99 1.77 -7.36 -9.61
C GLU A 99 0.79 -7.01 -8.48
N ARG A 100 1.31 -6.64 -7.31
CA ARG A 100 0.49 -6.21 -6.18
C ARG A 100 -0.32 -4.96 -6.49
N ALA A 101 0.31 -3.96 -7.12
CA ALA A 101 -0.36 -2.73 -7.53
C ALA A 101 -1.47 -3.01 -8.55
N LEU A 102 -1.18 -3.86 -9.55
CA LEU A 102 -2.14 -4.26 -10.59
C LEU A 102 -3.34 -5.01 -10.00
N ARG A 103 -3.12 -5.99 -9.10
CA ARG A 103 -4.20 -6.70 -8.41
C ARG A 103 -5.08 -5.76 -7.58
N CYS A 104 -4.51 -4.72 -6.99
CA CYS A 104 -5.29 -3.71 -6.27
C CYS A 104 -6.18 -2.90 -7.23
N ALA A 105 -5.65 -2.50 -8.38
CA ALA A 105 -6.41 -1.82 -9.42
C ALA A 105 -7.54 -2.70 -10.00
N GLU A 106 -7.27 -3.98 -10.27
CA GLU A 106 -8.24 -4.95 -10.76
C GLU A 106 -9.41 -5.12 -9.77
N ARG A 107 -9.12 -5.31 -8.48
CA ARG A 107 -10.16 -5.38 -7.44
C ARG A 107 -11.03 -4.13 -7.42
N SER A 108 -10.44 -2.96 -7.60
CA SER A 108 -11.18 -1.70 -7.68
C SER A 108 -12.16 -1.68 -8.85
N ILE A 109 -11.73 -2.15 -10.02
CA ILE A 109 -12.60 -2.23 -11.21
C ILE A 109 -13.74 -3.20 -10.95
N ARG A 110 -13.41 -4.40 -10.44
CA ARG A 110 -14.41 -5.44 -10.15
C ARG A 110 -15.47 -4.98 -9.16
N MET A 111 -15.08 -4.32 -8.07
CA MET A 111 -16.04 -3.77 -7.10
C MET A 111 -16.99 -2.73 -7.73
N ARG A 112 -16.47 -1.89 -8.64
CA ARG A 112 -17.29 -0.89 -9.34
C ARG A 112 -18.25 -1.55 -10.32
N GLN A 113 -17.82 -2.62 -11.00
CA GLN A 113 -18.68 -3.39 -11.90
C GLN A 113 -19.79 -4.12 -11.14
N THR A 114 -19.49 -4.81 -10.04
CA THR A 114 -20.52 -5.50 -9.23
C THR A 114 -21.52 -4.53 -8.60
N THR A 115 -21.09 -3.32 -8.22
CA THR A 115 -22.00 -2.26 -7.73
C THR A 115 -22.90 -1.71 -8.84
N ARG A 116 -22.46 -1.75 -10.10
CA ARG A 116 -23.27 -1.33 -11.27
C ARG A 116 -24.23 -2.41 -11.73
N GLU A 117 -23.85 -3.68 -11.60
CA GLU A 117 -24.64 -4.84 -12.01
C GLU A 117 -25.67 -5.28 -10.96
N SER A 118 -25.54 -4.85 -9.70
CA SER A 118 -26.58 -5.03 -8.70
C SER A 118 -27.72 -4.04 -8.96
N PRO A 119 -28.91 -4.48 -9.42
CA PRO A 119 -30.05 -3.59 -9.55
C PRO A 119 -30.39 -3.09 -8.14
N LYS A 120 -30.72 -1.81 -8.02
CA LYS A 120 -31.37 -1.25 -6.83
C LYS A 120 -32.50 -2.20 -6.45
N MET A 121 -32.35 -2.97 -5.38
CA MET A 121 -33.47 -3.62 -4.71
C MET A 121 -34.40 -2.48 -4.30
N GLN A 122 -35.42 -2.23 -5.12
CA GLN A 122 -36.51 -1.36 -4.75
C GLN A 122 -37.12 -1.95 -3.48
N PRO A 123 -37.39 -1.14 -2.43
CA PRO A 123 -38.20 -1.64 -1.34
C PRO A 123 -39.57 -1.96 -1.96
N VAL A 124 -39.88 -3.25 -2.04
CA VAL A 124 -41.23 -3.71 -2.37
C VAL A 124 -42.12 -3.13 -1.27
N ARG A 125 -42.88 -2.09 -1.61
CA ARG A 125 -44.03 -1.65 -0.82
C ARG A 125 -44.98 -2.84 -0.78
N SER A 126 -44.98 -3.57 0.32
CA SER A 126 -46.08 -4.46 0.67
C SER A 126 -47.27 -3.58 1.04
N GLN A 127 -48.07 -3.19 0.04
CA GLN A 127 -49.48 -2.93 0.25
C GLN A 127 -50.12 -4.28 0.58
N THR A 128 -50.54 -4.44 1.83
CA THR A 128 -51.62 -5.36 2.19
C THR A 128 -52.68 -4.51 2.88
N ASP A 129 -53.67 -4.12 2.10
CA ASP A 129 -54.98 -3.74 2.62
C ASP A 129 -55.63 -4.96 3.24
N ALA A 130 -56.17 -4.82 4.45
CA ALA A 130 -57.32 -5.60 4.96
C ALA A 130 -57.84 -4.98 6.27
N GLU A 131 -58.88 -4.15 6.11
CA GLU A 131 -60.17 -4.27 6.80
C GLU A 131 -60.19 -4.62 8.30
N HIS A 132 -60.61 -3.65 9.13
CA HIS A 132 -61.57 -3.88 10.20
C HIS A 132 -62.23 -2.55 10.61
N LEU A 133 -63.45 -2.32 10.13
CA LEU A 133 -64.54 -1.61 10.81
C LEU A 133 -65.87 -1.97 10.14
#